data_AF-A0A7V9V0V7-F1
#
_entry.id   AF-A0A7V9V0V7-F1
#
_cell.length_a   1.000
_cell.length_b   1.000
_cell.length_c   1.000
_cell.angle_alpha   90.00
_cell.angle_beta   90.00
_cell.angle_gamma   90.00
#
_symmetry.space_group_name_H-M   'P 1'
#
loop_
_entity.id
_entity.type
_entity.pdbx_description
1 polymer ?
#
loop_
_entity_poly.entity_id
_entity_poly.type
_entity_poly.pdbx_seq_one_letter_code
_entity_poly.pdbx_strand_id
1 'polypeptide(L)'
;MSEATVTIGLPLRAQDEVECRRCDVHCEKVVHPGACLARSCPFVYAYEAWGRTYMGCLQKVFDVEIDVALLEEAESERGGFGAVRARRAPLPMCEVEVISCYGNREDELGCRNPEFHELPRERTSFRIFARVTDAS
;
A
#
# COMPACT_ATOMS: atom_id res chain seq x y z
N MET A 1 39.26 11.67 -12.44
CA MET A 1 38.19 10.71 -12.80
C MET A 1 37.47 10.38 -11.51
N SER A 2 36.31 11.00 -11.28
CA SER A 2 35.56 10.82 -10.03
C SER A 2 34.90 9.46 -10.01
N GLU A 3 35.22 8.70 -8.97
CA GLU A 3 34.59 7.43 -8.64
C GLU A 3 33.21 7.73 -8.03
N ALA A 4 32.15 7.45 -8.78
CA ALA A 4 30.79 7.60 -8.30
C ALA A 4 30.45 6.41 -7.40
N THR A 5 30.48 6.62 -6.08
CA THR A 5 30.00 5.65 -5.10
C THR A 5 28.50 5.44 -5.31
N VAL A 6 28.12 4.30 -5.86
CA VAL A 6 26.72 3.89 -5.94
C VAL A 6 26.29 3.42 -4.56
N THR A 7 25.62 4.31 -3.82
CA THR A 7 24.96 3.93 -2.57
C THR A 7 23.75 3.06 -2.92
N ILE A 8 23.91 1.74 -2.85
CA ILE A 8 22.78 0.82 -2.94
C ILE A 8 22.00 0.99 -1.64
N GLY A 9 20.93 1.79 -1.68
CA GLY A 9 19.94 1.88 -0.62
C GLY A 9 19.13 0.60 -0.58
N LEU A 10 19.74 -0.50 -0.11
CA LEU A 10 19.00 -1.71 0.21
C LEU A 10 17.95 -1.33 1.27
N PRO A 11 16.65 -1.57 1.01
CA PRO A 11 15.66 -1.41 2.06
C PRO A 11 16.08 -2.31 3.22
N LEU A 12 16.11 -1.73 4.43
CA LEU A 12 16.59 -2.46 5.60
C LEU A 12 15.70 -3.67 5.90
N ARG A 13 14.47 -3.72 5.34
CA ARG A 13 13.49 -4.80 5.50
C ARG A 13 12.63 -4.98 4.25
N ALA A 14 12.23 -6.22 3.96
CA ALA A 14 11.31 -6.55 2.87
C ALA A 14 9.93 -5.88 3.04
N GLN A 15 9.52 -5.60 4.29
CA GLN A 15 8.26 -4.90 4.60
C GLN A 15 8.26 -3.43 4.16
N ASP A 16 9.44 -2.84 3.93
CA ASP A 16 9.56 -1.46 3.47
C ASP A 16 9.55 -1.37 1.93
N GLU A 17 9.70 -2.50 1.23
CA GLU A 17 9.56 -2.59 -0.22
C GLU A 17 8.10 -2.34 -0.63
N VAL A 18 7.89 -1.71 -1.79
CA VAL A 18 6.55 -1.46 -2.37
C VAL A 18 6.17 -2.43 -3.48
N GLU A 19 7.15 -3.20 -3.98
CA GLU A 19 6.94 -4.30 -4.93
C GLU A 19 7.86 -5.47 -4.59
N CYS A 20 7.44 -6.68 -4.93
CA CYS A 20 8.24 -7.90 -4.76
C CYS A 20 8.17 -8.76 -6.03
N ARG A 21 9.32 -9.28 -6.45
CA ARG A 21 9.49 -10.16 -7.62
C ARG A 21 10.40 -11.36 -7.35
N ARG A 22 10.45 -11.85 -6.10
CA ARG A 22 11.35 -12.96 -5.72
C ARG A 22 10.88 -14.32 -6.24
N CYS A 23 9.63 -14.44 -6.68
CA CYS A 23 9.08 -15.57 -7.42
C CYS A 23 8.33 -15.07 -8.68
N ASP A 24 7.70 -15.98 -9.43
CA ASP A 24 7.02 -15.67 -10.70
C ASP A 24 5.70 -14.90 -10.53
N VAL A 25 5.21 -14.79 -9.28
CA VAL A 25 4.10 -13.92 -8.88
C VAL A 25 4.66 -12.55 -8.55
N HIS A 26 4.06 -11.50 -9.10
CA HIS A 26 4.48 -10.12 -8.87
C HIS A 26 3.55 -9.48 -7.85
N CYS A 27 4.08 -9.08 -6.70
CA CYS A 27 3.28 -8.47 -5.64
C CYS A 27 3.54 -6.96 -5.56
N GLU A 28 2.49 -6.18 -5.33
CA GLU A 28 2.56 -4.72 -5.17
C GLU A 28 1.79 -4.29 -3.93
N LYS A 29 2.34 -3.34 -3.18
CA LYS A 29 1.60 -2.65 -2.12
C LYS A 29 0.73 -1.58 -2.74
N VAL A 30 -0.53 -1.58 -2.35
CA VAL A 30 -1.51 -0.57 -2.72
C VAL A 30 -2.08 0.08 -1.46
N VAL A 31 -2.52 1.32 -1.59
CA VAL A 31 -3.14 2.09 -0.51
C VAL A 31 -4.49 2.62 -0.95
N HIS A 32 -5.38 2.89 0.00
CA HIS A 32 -6.74 3.35 -0.29
C HIS A 32 -6.88 4.86 0.01
N PRO A 33 -7.03 5.72 -1.03
CA PRO A 33 -7.18 7.16 -0.81
C PRO A 33 -8.45 7.54 -0.05
N GLY A 34 -9.57 6.82 -0.26
CA GLY A 34 -10.80 7.03 0.51
C GLY A 34 -10.58 6.88 2.02
N ALA A 35 -9.77 5.90 2.43
CA ALA A 35 -9.39 5.71 3.83
C ALA A 35 -8.55 6.86 4.41
N CYS A 36 -7.81 7.59 3.55
CA CYS A 36 -7.03 8.75 3.99
C CYS A 36 -7.96 9.89 4.43
N LEU A 37 -9.05 10.13 3.69
CA LEU A 37 -10.07 11.12 4.06
C LEU A 37 -10.94 10.64 5.23
N ALA A 38 -11.44 9.41 5.17
CA ALA A 38 -12.32 8.85 6.21
C ALA A 38 -11.68 8.82 7.61
N ARG A 39 -10.35 8.72 7.68
CA ARG A 39 -9.58 8.68 8.93
C ARG A 39 -8.92 10.01 9.28
N SER A 40 -9.21 11.08 8.55
CA SER A 40 -8.62 12.41 8.72
C SER A 40 -7.09 12.35 8.80
N CYS A 41 -6.46 11.67 7.84
CA CYS A 41 -5.02 11.49 7.83
C CYS A 41 -4.30 12.86 7.84
N PRO A 42 -3.40 13.12 8.81
CA PRO A 42 -2.75 14.42 9.00
C PRO A 42 -1.76 14.76 7.88
N PHE A 43 -1.46 13.79 7.02
CA PHE A 43 -0.58 13.96 5.87
C PHE A 43 -1.33 14.16 4.55
N VAL A 44 -2.67 14.22 4.57
CA VAL A 44 -3.43 14.65 3.40
C VAL A 44 -3.27 16.15 3.25
N TYR A 45 -2.81 16.58 2.09
CA TYR A 45 -2.95 17.97 1.67
C TYR A 45 -4.08 18.08 0.65
N ALA A 46 -4.71 19.24 0.58
CA ALA A 46 -5.68 19.58 -0.45
C ALA A 46 -5.42 20.98 -0.99
N TYR A 47 -5.68 21.18 -2.27
CA TYR A 47 -5.58 22.49 -2.94
C TYR A 47 -6.63 22.62 -4.04
N GLU A 48 -6.97 23.86 -4.38
CA GLU A 48 -7.90 24.16 -5.47
C GLU A 48 -7.14 24.48 -6.75
N ALA A 49 -7.54 23.84 -7.85
CA ALA A 49 -7.07 24.15 -9.20
C ALA A 49 -8.15 23.82 -10.22
N TRP A 50 -8.22 24.58 -11.31
CA TRP A 50 -9.20 24.35 -12.39
C TRP A 50 -10.66 24.24 -11.91
N GLY A 51 -11.02 24.95 -10.83
CA GLY A 51 -12.36 24.93 -10.24
C GLY A 51 -12.70 23.64 -9.48
N ARG A 52 -11.69 22.84 -9.12
CA ARG A 52 -11.86 21.58 -8.38
C ARG A 52 -10.86 21.48 -7.24
N THR A 53 -11.20 20.66 -6.25
CA THR A 53 -10.33 20.38 -5.11
C THR A 53 -9.60 19.07 -5.33
N TYR A 54 -8.28 19.12 -5.31
CA TYR A 54 -7.41 17.95 -5.43
C TYR A 54 -6.79 17.64 -4.07
N MET A 55 -6.73 16.37 -3.72
CA MET A 55 -6.01 15.87 -2.56
C MET A 55 -4.79 15.05 -2.95
N GLY A 56 -3.79 15.03 -2.07
CA GLY A 56 -2.60 14.20 -2.23
C GLY A 56 -1.97 13.83 -0.89
N CYS A 57 -0.95 12.98 -0.93
CA CYS A 57 -0.19 12.58 0.24
C CYS A 57 1.09 13.40 0.38
N LEU A 58 1.25 14.13 1.49
CA LEU A 58 2.45 14.91 1.78
C LEU A 58 3.70 14.01 1.89
N GLN A 59 3.52 12.78 2.39
CA GLN A 59 4.59 11.79 2.53
C GLN A 59 4.95 11.11 1.20
N LYS A 60 4.17 11.36 0.14
CA LYS A 60 4.31 10.75 -1.19
C LYS A 60 4.29 9.21 -1.14
N VAL A 61 3.41 8.66 -0.28
CA VAL A 61 3.11 7.21 -0.29
C VAL A 61 2.48 6.83 -1.62
N PHE A 62 1.65 7.71 -2.19
CA PHE A 62 1.22 7.70 -3.59
C PHE A 62 1.48 9.08 -4.19
N ASP A 63 1.74 9.13 -5.50
CA ASP A 63 2.16 10.35 -6.19
C ASP A 63 1.02 11.08 -6.91
N VAL A 64 -0.09 10.39 -7.16
CA VAL A 64 -1.24 10.95 -7.88
C VAL A 64 -2.01 11.94 -7.01
N GLU A 65 -2.48 13.02 -7.64
CA GLU A 65 -3.39 13.99 -7.06
C GLU A 65 -4.80 13.65 -7.53
N ILE A 66 -5.73 13.52 -6.58
CA ILE A 66 -7.04 12.94 -6.80
C ILE A 66 -8.09 14.03 -6.57
N ASP A 67 -8.99 14.19 -7.53
CA ASP A 67 -10.16 15.05 -7.39
C ASP A 67 -11.05 14.51 -6.27
N VAL A 68 -11.27 15.31 -5.23
CA VAL A 68 -12.02 14.92 -4.03
C VAL A 68 -13.47 14.57 -4.36
N ALA A 69 -14.11 15.33 -5.25
CA ALA A 69 -15.51 15.10 -5.58
C ALA A 69 -15.70 13.77 -6.32
N LEU A 70 -14.78 13.45 -7.26
CA LEU A 70 -14.80 12.17 -7.98
C LEU A 70 -14.44 10.99 -7.06
N LEU A 71 -13.55 11.21 -6.10
CA LEU A 71 -13.22 10.21 -5.08
C LEU A 71 -14.46 9.89 -4.24
N GLU A 72 -15.14 10.91 -3.70
CA GLU A 72 -16.35 10.73 -2.89
C GLU A 72 -17.50 10.08 -3.67
N GLU A 73 -17.69 10.49 -4.94
CA GLU A 73 -18.68 9.88 -5.83
C GLU A 73 -18.40 8.38 -6.00
N ALA A 74 -17.16 8.00 -6.34
CA ALA A 74 -16.77 6.60 -6.54
C ALA A 74 -16.83 5.78 -5.24
N GLU A 75 -16.46 6.36 -4.09
CA GLU A 75 -16.60 5.70 -2.77
C GLU A 75 -18.06 5.39 -2.42
N SER A 76 -19.02 6.14 -2.97
CA SER A 76 -20.46 5.88 -2.77
C SER A 76 -21.02 4.74 -3.62
N GLU A 77 -20.30 4.32 -4.66
CA GLU A 77 -20.72 3.24 -5.56
C GLU A 77 -20.35 1.84 -5.03
N ARG A 78 -20.98 0.81 -5.61
CA ARG A 78 -20.60 -0.59 -5.31
C ARG A 78 -19.20 -0.88 -5.87
N GLY A 79 -18.21 -0.87 -4.99
CA GLY A 79 -16.81 -1.16 -5.31
C GLY A 79 -15.83 -0.14 -4.76
N GLY A 80 -16.32 1.05 -4.40
CA GLY A 80 -15.49 2.17 -3.96
C GLY A 80 -14.62 2.74 -5.08
N PHE A 81 -13.74 3.69 -4.74
CA PHE A 81 -12.79 4.24 -5.70
C PHE A 81 -11.71 3.23 -6.11
N GLY A 82 -11.39 2.29 -5.21
CA GLY A 82 -10.34 1.30 -5.38
C GLY A 82 -9.00 1.74 -4.79
N ALA A 83 -7.99 0.89 -4.99
CA ALA A 83 -6.66 1.09 -4.43
C ALA A 83 -5.72 1.76 -5.45
N VAL A 84 -4.78 2.55 -4.95
CA VAL A 84 -3.70 3.14 -5.75
C VAL A 84 -2.35 2.52 -5.36
N ARG A 85 -1.48 2.31 -6.34
CA ARG A 85 -0.15 1.75 -6.09
C ARG A 85 0.68 2.64 -5.17
N ALA A 86 1.30 2.03 -4.17
CA ALA A 86 2.27 2.69 -3.32
C ALA A 86 3.59 2.93 -4.08
N ARG A 87 4.14 4.13 -3.95
CA ARG A 87 5.42 4.57 -4.51
C ARG A 87 6.51 4.69 -3.45
N ARG A 88 6.10 4.81 -2.18
CA ARG A 88 6.99 4.75 -1.00
C ARG A 88 6.40 3.82 0.04
N ALA A 89 7.23 3.38 0.98
CA ALA A 89 6.83 2.56 2.12
C ALA A 89 5.60 3.21 2.80
N PRO A 90 4.45 2.52 2.84
CA PRO A 90 3.27 3.06 3.50
C PRO A 90 3.52 3.28 4.98
N LEU A 91 2.90 4.34 5.51
CA LEU A 91 2.96 4.60 6.93
C LEU A 91 2.06 3.63 7.71
N PRO A 92 2.33 3.42 9.00
CA PRO A 92 1.54 2.56 9.90
C PRO A 92 0.04 2.83 9.93
N MET A 93 -0.32 4.08 9.72
CA MET A 93 -1.70 4.52 9.67
C MET A 93 -2.34 4.33 8.30
N CYS A 94 -1.57 4.12 7.23
CA CYS A 94 -2.14 3.88 5.91
C CYS A 94 -2.97 2.59 5.92
N GLU A 95 -4.07 2.60 5.18
CA GLU A 95 -4.76 1.37 4.82
C GLU A 95 -4.07 0.79 3.60
N VAL A 96 -3.53 -0.42 3.76
CA VAL A 96 -2.60 -1.05 2.82
C VAL A 96 -3.05 -2.47 2.54
N GLU A 97 -2.99 -2.86 1.27
CA GLU A 97 -3.16 -4.23 0.81
C GLU A 97 -1.96 -4.63 -0.06
N VAL A 98 -1.70 -5.94 -0.15
CA VAL A 98 -0.78 -6.50 -1.14
C VAL A 98 -1.59 -7.19 -2.23
N ILE A 99 -1.54 -6.65 -3.45
CA ILE A 99 -2.14 -7.27 -4.63
C ILE A 99 -1.10 -8.17 -5.29
N SER A 100 -1.53 -9.37 -5.70
CA SER A 100 -0.71 -10.32 -6.44
C SER A 100 -1.15 -10.38 -7.91
N CYS A 101 -0.20 -10.11 -8.81
CA CYS A 101 -0.35 -10.31 -10.24
C CYS A 101 0.23 -11.66 -10.63
N TYR A 102 -0.44 -12.34 -11.56
CA TYR A 102 -0.06 -13.68 -12.05
C TYR A 102 -0.04 -14.76 -10.95
N GLY A 103 -0.99 -14.74 -10.00
CA GLY A 103 -1.05 -15.74 -8.93
C GLY A 103 -1.08 -17.20 -9.41
N ASN A 104 -1.53 -17.45 -10.65
CA ASN A 104 -1.48 -18.77 -11.29
C ASN A 104 -0.07 -19.27 -11.64
N ARG A 105 0.97 -18.45 -11.45
CA ARG A 105 2.38 -18.82 -11.64
C ARG A 105 3.07 -19.22 -10.34
N GLU A 106 2.33 -19.33 -9.25
CA GLU A 106 2.87 -19.87 -8.00
C GLU A 106 3.29 -21.34 -8.22
N ASP A 107 4.52 -21.66 -7.81
CA ASP A 107 5.07 -23.02 -7.86
C ASP A 107 4.78 -23.78 -6.55
N GLU A 108 5.23 -25.03 -6.44
CA GLU A 108 5.01 -25.85 -5.24
C GLU A 108 5.69 -25.30 -3.98
N LEU A 109 6.74 -24.48 -4.13
CA LEU A 109 7.45 -23.85 -3.01
C LEU A 109 6.67 -22.65 -2.46
N GLY A 110 5.86 -22.01 -3.30
CA GLY A 110 5.04 -20.85 -2.96
C GLY A 110 5.83 -19.55 -2.85
N CYS A 111 5.32 -18.61 -2.06
CA CYS A 111 5.95 -17.31 -1.86
C CYS A 111 7.38 -17.40 -1.28
N ARG A 112 8.38 -16.88 -2.01
CA ARG A 112 9.79 -16.82 -1.59
C ARG A 112 10.15 -15.61 -0.73
N ASN A 113 9.18 -14.74 -0.44
CA ASN A 113 9.36 -13.53 0.37
C ASN A 113 8.13 -13.25 1.24
N PRO A 114 7.80 -14.14 2.20
CA PRO A 114 6.58 -14.00 3.00
C PRO A 114 6.54 -12.70 3.81
N GLU A 115 7.70 -12.20 4.27
CA GLU A 115 7.82 -10.94 5.00
C GLU A 115 7.27 -9.74 4.22
N PHE A 116 7.26 -9.77 2.88
CA PHE A 116 6.66 -8.70 2.07
C PHE A 116 5.16 -8.51 2.33
N HIS A 117 4.46 -9.61 2.65
CA HIS A 117 3.03 -9.62 2.97
C HIS A 117 2.73 -9.22 4.42
N GLU A 118 3.76 -9.04 5.25
CA GLU A 118 3.60 -8.53 6.60
C GLU A 118 3.39 -7.01 6.57
N LEU A 119 2.36 -6.54 7.28
CA LEU A 119 2.09 -5.11 7.43
C LEU A 119 3.19 -4.43 8.28
N PRO A 120 3.40 -3.10 8.15
CA PRO A 120 4.36 -2.37 8.97
C PRO A 120 4.15 -2.64 10.47
N ARG A 121 5.25 -2.90 11.19
CA ARG A 121 5.35 -3.50 12.55
C ARG A 121 4.43 -2.93 13.64
N GLU A 122 3.91 -1.74 13.43
CA GLU A 122 3.07 -1.03 14.41
C GLU A 122 1.62 -1.56 14.40
N ARG A 123 1.28 -2.42 13.43
CA ARG A 123 0.11 -3.29 13.47
C ARG A 123 0.54 -4.72 13.73
N THR A 124 -0.21 -5.42 14.55
CA THR A 124 -0.01 -6.83 14.85
C THR A 124 -0.06 -7.66 13.56
N SER A 125 1.03 -8.36 13.23
CA SER A 125 1.29 -8.93 11.90
C SER A 125 0.97 -10.42 11.72
N PHE A 126 0.38 -11.09 12.72
CA PHE A 126 0.05 -12.52 12.57
C PHE A 126 -1.30 -12.74 11.89
N ARG A 127 -1.32 -13.63 10.88
CA ARG A 127 -2.54 -14.11 10.23
C ARG A 127 -3.33 -14.97 11.21
N ILE A 128 -4.49 -14.49 11.66
CA ILE A 128 -5.45 -15.32 12.41
C ILE A 128 -6.10 -16.30 11.42
N PHE A 129 -5.70 -17.55 11.45
CA PHE A 129 -6.26 -18.61 10.61
C PHE A 129 -7.37 -19.41 11.31
N ALA A 130 -7.51 -19.27 12.64
CA ALA A 130 -8.60 -19.86 13.41
C ALA A 130 -8.83 -19.08 14.71
N ARG A 131 -10.08 -19.03 15.18
CA ARG A 131 -10.44 -18.65 16.55
C ARG A 131 -11.03 -19.88 17.22
N VAL A 132 -10.40 -20.34 18.28
CA VAL A 132 -10.93 -21.42 19.12
C VAL A 132 -11.79 -20.75 20.18
N THR A 133 -13.10 -21.01 20.19
CA THR A 133 -13.95 -20.74 21.35
C THR A 133 -13.64 -21.77 22.40
N ASP A 134 -13.36 -21.35 23.64
CA ASP A 134 -13.21 -22.28 24.76
C ASP A 134 -14.45 -23.18 24.82
N ALA A 135 -14.21 -24.49 24.72
CA ALA A 135 -15.23 -25.48 24.97
C ALA A 135 -15.50 -25.49 26.47
N SER A 136 -16.72 -25.12 26.84
CA SER A 136 -17.29 -25.20 28.19
C SER A 136 -17.14 -26.57 28.83
#